data_AF-A0A8E2JRW4-F1
#
_entry.id   AF-A0A8E2JRW4-F1
#
_cell.length_a   1.000
_cell.length_b   1.000
_cell.length_c   1.000
_cell.angle_alpha   90.00
_cell.angle_beta   90.00
_cell.angle_gamma   90.00
#
_symmetry.space_group_name_H-M   'P 1'
#
loop_
_entity.id
_entity.type
_entity.pdbx_description
1 polymer ?
#
loop_
_entity_poly.entity_id
_entity_poly.type
_entity_poly.pdbx_seq_one_letter_code
_entity_poly.pdbx_strand_id
1 'polypeptide(L)'
;MHKVVTFRQVLRKLAKKHGLSDKKREKPAIDAEDLALVLETNLVTIKKKYIVGRHQIQVHFLLLLGFCTASRPKALLDLCYQHIMITLLRDLEGGPYKIVPEFTFEFTKKYLGMKEVNTFLISEIIFNPSLILSPHVFLLGLLFSDQAFAAPNLTSAEQLSKLYIEPGRNELRLPLRSDLNNTPIFRRSIKVFHSYKVSPD
;
A
#
# COMPACT_ATOMS: atom_id res chain seq x y z
N MET A 1 -33.16 -24.24 -31.46
CA MET A 1 -31.80 -24.34 -30.86
C MET A 1 -31.14 -22.97 -30.82
N HIS A 2 -31.18 -22.27 -29.68
CA HIS A 2 -30.44 -21.01 -29.53
C HIS A 2 -28.96 -21.31 -29.30
N LYS A 3 -28.09 -20.93 -30.25
CA LYS A 3 -26.64 -20.99 -30.06
C LYS A 3 -26.25 -20.02 -28.94
N VAL A 4 -25.81 -20.56 -27.80
CA VAL A 4 -25.21 -19.78 -26.72
C VAL A 4 -23.92 -19.15 -27.26
N VAL A 5 -23.94 -17.83 -27.44
CA VAL A 5 -22.76 -17.07 -27.84
C VAL A 5 -21.85 -16.92 -26.63
N THR A 6 -20.64 -17.44 -26.71
CA THR A 6 -19.67 -17.35 -25.61
C THR A 6 -19.08 -15.95 -25.52
N PHE A 7 -18.68 -15.51 -24.32
CA PHE A 7 -18.07 -14.19 -24.09
C PHE A 7 -16.88 -13.90 -25.02
N ARG A 8 -16.07 -14.93 -25.33
CA ARG A 8 -14.96 -14.83 -26.29
C ARG A 8 -15.43 -14.50 -27.72
N GLN A 9 -16.58 -15.01 -28.15
CA GLN A 9 -17.15 -14.70 -29.46
C GLN A 9 -17.67 -13.26 -29.52
N VAL A 10 -18.23 -12.75 -28.42
CA VAL A 10 -18.64 -11.34 -28.30
C VAL A 10 -17.42 -10.42 -28.40
N LEU A 11 -16.34 -10.70 -27.65
CA LEU A 11 -15.10 -9.92 -27.70
C LEU A 11 -14.47 -9.91 -29.09
N ARG A 12 -14.44 -11.04 -29.80
CA ARG A 12 -13.94 -11.10 -31.19
C ARG A 12 -14.78 -10.27 -32.16
N LYS A 13 -16.12 -10.30 -32.02
CA LYS A 13 -17.01 -9.46 -32.82
C LYS A 13 -16.78 -7.97 -32.56
N LEU A 14 -16.61 -7.59 -31.29
CA LEU A 14 -16.29 -6.22 -30.90
C LEU A 14 -14.92 -5.79 -31.44
N ALA A 15 -13.89 -6.64 -31.31
CA ALA A 15 -12.56 -6.36 -31.84
C ALA A 15 -12.60 -6.09 -33.35
N LYS A 16 -13.30 -6.95 -34.11
CA LYS A 16 -13.50 -6.75 -35.56
C LYS A 16 -14.28 -5.47 -35.87
N LYS A 17 -15.37 -5.21 -35.13
CA LYS A 17 -16.21 -3.99 -35.30
C LYS A 17 -15.40 -2.71 -35.08
N HIS A 18 -14.49 -2.72 -34.13
CA HIS A 18 -13.70 -1.55 -33.74
C HIS A 18 -12.28 -1.52 -34.34
N GLY A 19 -11.97 -2.43 -35.29
CA GLY A 19 -10.65 -2.50 -35.91
C GLY A 19 -9.51 -2.71 -34.92
N LEU A 20 -9.78 -3.38 -33.79
CA LEU A 20 -8.78 -3.62 -32.76
C LEU A 20 -7.79 -4.68 -33.22
N SER A 21 -6.51 -4.39 -33.00
CA SER A 21 -5.43 -5.31 -33.33
C SER A 21 -5.35 -6.47 -32.34
N ASP A 22 -5.19 -7.67 -32.87
CA ASP A 22 -4.95 -8.92 -32.15
C ASP A 22 -3.49 -9.00 -31.65
N LYS A 23 -2.62 -8.11 -32.16
CA LYS A 23 -1.20 -8.10 -31.81
C LYS A 23 -1.04 -7.82 -30.31
N LYS A 24 -0.12 -8.54 -29.68
CA LYS A 24 0.25 -8.30 -28.28
C LYS A 24 0.74 -6.85 -28.16
N ARG A 25 -0.01 -6.03 -27.43
CA ARG A 25 0.43 -4.66 -27.08
C ARG A 25 1.69 -4.75 -26.24
N GLU A 26 2.67 -3.92 -26.55
CA GLU A 26 3.82 -3.71 -25.68
C GLU A 26 3.34 -3.25 -24.30
N LYS A 27 3.96 -3.80 -23.26
CA LYS A 27 3.70 -3.43 -21.87
C LYS A 27 4.96 -2.76 -21.35
N PRO A 28 5.19 -1.47 -21.68
CA PRO A 28 6.31 -0.75 -21.11
C PRO A 28 6.23 -0.84 -19.58
N ALA A 29 7.36 -1.15 -18.96
CA ALA A 29 7.50 -1.15 -17.52
C ALA A 29 7.86 0.26 -17.05
N ILE A 30 7.47 0.59 -15.82
CA ILE A 30 7.91 1.80 -15.11
C ILE A 30 9.16 1.40 -14.34
N ASP A 31 10.27 2.11 -14.54
CA ASP A 31 11.48 1.96 -13.74
C ASP A 31 11.46 2.84 -12.48
N ALA A 32 12.57 2.88 -11.74
CA ALA A 32 12.63 3.62 -10.47
C ALA A 32 12.59 5.13 -10.70
N GLU A 33 13.19 5.61 -11.79
CA GLU A 33 13.25 7.00 -12.20
C GLU A 33 11.88 7.51 -12.64
N ASP A 34 11.19 6.73 -13.48
CA ASP A 34 9.81 7.00 -13.88
C ASP A 34 8.88 7.03 -12.66
N LEU A 35 9.04 6.08 -11.74
CA LEU A 35 8.27 6.07 -10.50
C LEU A 35 8.54 7.33 -9.67
N ALA A 36 9.81 7.71 -9.49
CA ALA A 36 10.17 8.91 -8.74
C ALA A 36 9.50 10.16 -9.34
N LEU A 37 9.49 10.30 -10.67
CA LEU A 37 8.81 11.40 -11.36
C LEU A 37 7.29 11.39 -11.13
N VAL A 38 6.65 10.23 -11.20
CA VAL A 38 5.21 10.08 -10.94
C VAL A 38 4.88 10.46 -9.49
N LEU A 39 5.69 10.02 -8.54
CA LEU A 39 5.53 10.25 -7.12
C LEU A 39 5.77 11.71 -6.74
N GLU A 40 6.82 12.34 -7.27
CA GLU A 40 7.07 13.77 -7.11
C GLU A 40 5.90 14.59 -7.68
N THR A 41 5.46 14.25 -8.90
CA THR A 41 4.30 14.89 -9.53
C THR A 41 3.05 14.75 -8.67
N ASN A 42 2.82 13.57 -8.07
CA ASN A 42 1.69 13.33 -7.19
C ASN A 42 1.72 14.26 -5.96
N LEU A 43 2.89 14.56 -5.40
CA LEU A 43 3.04 15.41 -4.22
C LEU A 43 2.93 16.91 -4.53
N VAL A 44 3.46 17.36 -5.67
CA VAL A 44 3.60 18.79 -5.98
C VAL A 44 2.51 19.35 -6.90
N THR A 45 1.69 18.48 -7.53
CA THR A 45 0.74 18.93 -8.55
C THR A 45 -0.37 19.81 -7.96
N ILE A 46 -0.57 20.98 -8.58
CA ILE A 46 -1.73 21.85 -8.35
C ILE A 46 -2.82 21.67 -9.43
N LYS A 47 -2.50 20.94 -10.51
CA LYS A 47 -3.38 20.75 -11.68
C LYS A 47 -4.48 19.74 -11.42
N LYS A 48 -4.19 18.70 -10.64
CA LYS A 48 -5.16 17.71 -10.18
C LYS A 48 -5.23 17.77 -8.66
N LYS A 49 -6.40 18.10 -8.12
CA LYS A 49 -6.61 18.19 -6.68
C LYS A 49 -7.33 16.94 -6.20
N TYR A 50 -6.82 16.37 -5.11
CA TYR A 50 -7.53 15.36 -4.36
C TYR A 50 -8.63 16.03 -3.55
N ILE A 51 -9.83 15.46 -3.58
CA ILE A 51 -10.97 15.95 -2.79
C ILE A 51 -10.64 15.91 -1.29
N VAL A 52 -9.86 14.91 -0.86
CA VAL A 52 -9.41 14.71 0.52
C VAL A 52 -7.89 14.53 0.50
N GLY A 53 -7.16 15.31 1.30
CA GLY A 53 -5.69 15.31 1.32
C GLY A 53 -5.07 13.93 1.58
N ARG A 54 -5.73 13.10 2.40
CA ARG A 54 -5.33 11.71 2.64
C ARG A 54 -5.18 10.88 1.35
N HIS A 55 -6.00 11.12 0.32
CA HIS A 55 -5.91 10.36 -0.92
C HIS A 55 -4.57 10.54 -1.62
N GLN A 56 -3.95 11.72 -1.50
CA GLN A 56 -2.63 11.98 -2.07
C GLN A 56 -1.57 11.05 -1.46
N ILE A 57 -1.58 10.93 -0.13
CA ILE A 57 -0.70 10.04 0.64
C ILE A 57 -1.01 8.56 0.33
N GLN A 58 -2.28 8.19 0.26
CA GLN A 58 -2.70 6.82 -0.07
C GLN A 58 -2.28 6.41 -1.49
N VAL A 59 -2.45 7.27 -2.49
CA VAL A 59 -2.03 6.99 -3.88
C VAL A 59 -0.51 6.84 -3.94
N HIS A 60 0.21 7.72 -3.25
CA HIS A 60 1.66 7.65 -3.16
C HIS A 60 2.13 6.31 -2.59
N PHE A 61 1.56 5.94 -1.44
CA PHE A 61 1.88 4.68 -0.78
C PHE A 61 1.48 3.45 -1.60
N LEU A 62 0.33 3.49 -2.28
CA LEU A 62 -0.13 2.40 -3.14
C LEU A 62 0.84 2.13 -4.29
N LEU A 63 1.35 3.19 -4.93
CA LEU A 63 2.31 3.09 -6.03
C LEU A 63 3.65 2.53 -5.54
N LEU A 64 4.15 3.00 -4.39
CA LEU A 64 5.37 2.47 -3.77
C LEU A 64 5.22 0.98 -3.40
N LEU A 65 4.13 0.61 -2.74
CA LEU A 65 3.90 -0.77 -2.33
C LEU A 65 3.73 -1.70 -3.54
N GLY A 66 3.07 -1.22 -4.60
CA GLY A 66 2.96 -1.94 -5.87
C GLY A 66 4.31 -2.14 -6.56
N PHE A 67 5.18 -1.13 -6.52
CA PHE A 67 6.54 -1.22 -7.06
C PHE A 67 7.41 -2.20 -6.26
N CYS A 68 7.43 -2.09 -4.93
CA CYS A 68 8.26 -2.94 -4.07
C CYS A 68 7.82 -4.41 -4.06
N THR A 69 6.51 -4.69 -4.11
CA THR A 69 5.99 -6.06 -3.95
C THR A 69 5.59 -6.73 -5.26
N ALA A 70 5.53 -5.97 -6.38
CA ALA A 70 4.96 -6.40 -7.64
C ALA A 70 3.54 -7.02 -7.51
N SER A 71 2.81 -6.65 -6.46
CA SER A 71 1.48 -7.18 -6.18
C SER A 71 0.43 -6.60 -7.12
N ARG A 72 -0.60 -7.40 -7.40
CA ARG A 72 -1.73 -6.93 -8.23
C ARG A 72 -2.45 -5.79 -7.52
N PRO A 73 -2.98 -4.79 -8.25
CA PRO A 73 -3.71 -3.66 -7.65
C PRO A 73 -4.83 -4.10 -6.69
N LYS A 74 -5.58 -5.15 -7.04
CA LYS A 74 -6.64 -5.67 -6.16
C LYS A 74 -6.10 -6.20 -4.82
N ALA A 75 -4.97 -6.91 -4.82
CA ALA A 75 -4.40 -7.44 -3.59
C ALA A 75 -3.89 -6.32 -2.67
N LEU A 76 -3.37 -5.23 -3.25
CA LEU A 76 -2.98 -4.03 -2.49
C LEU A 76 -4.19 -3.32 -1.89
N LEU A 77 -5.25 -3.13 -2.68
CA LEU A 77 -6.48 -2.44 -2.24
C LEU A 77 -7.27 -3.24 -1.20
N ASP A 78 -7.15 -4.56 -1.18
CA ASP A 78 -7.78 -5.43 -0.19
C ASP A 78 -6.98 -5.50 1.15
N LEU A 79 -5.85 -4.79 1.28
CA LEU A 79 -5.10 -4.74 2.53
C LEU A 79 -5.85 -3.95 3.61
N CYS A 80 -6.09 -4.64 4.73
CA CYS A 80 -6.54 -4.06 6.00
C CYS A 80 -5.42 -4.00 7.07
N TYR A 81 -5.64 -3.26 8.16
CA TYR A 81 -4.67 -3.09 9.25
C TYR A 81 -4.19 -4.41 9.88
N GLN A 82 -5.03 -5.45 9.92
CA GLN A 82 -4.63 -6.76 10.44
C GLN A 82 -3.48 -7.42 9.66
N HIS A 83 -3.26 -6.99 8.42
CA HIS A 83 -2.22 -7.52 7.55
C HIS A 83 -0.87 -6.83 7.72
N ILE A 84 -0.77 -5.87 8.66
CA ILE A 84 0.44 -5.10 8.91
C ILE A 84 0.99 -5.49 10.28
N MET A 85 2.27 -5.80 10.32
CA MET A 85 3.05 -5.80 11.57
C MET A 85 4.15 -4.76 11.44
N ILE A 86 4.33 -3.94 12.49
CA ILE A 86 5.47 -3.04 12.60
C ILE A 86 6.40 -3.61 13.66
N THR A 87 7.65 -3.86 13.29
CA THR A 87 8.68 -4.38 14.20
C THR A 87 9.86 -3.44 14.21
N LEU A 88 10.34 -3.07 15.40
CA LEU A 88 11.66 -2.45 15.57
C LEU A 88 12.69 -3.55 15.73
N LEU A 89 13.76 -3.50 14.95
CA LEU A 89 14.89 -4.41 15.05
C LEU A 89 16.12 -3.67 15.58
N ARG A 90 16.84 -4.33 16.49
CA ARG A 90 18.15 -3.88 16.95
C ARG A 90 19.13 -3.99 15.79
N ASP A 91 19.88 -2.93 15.56
CA ASP A 91 21.00 -2.96 14.63
C ASP A 91 22.19 -3.72 15.25
N LEU A 92 22.72 -4.70 14.52
CA LEU A 92 23.80 -5.57 15.00
C LEU A 92 25.14 -4.84 15.16
N GLU A 93 25.32 -3.71 14.48
CA GLU A 93 26.51 -2.86 14.55
C GLU A 93 26.36 -1.73 15.58
N GLY A 94 25.25 -1.73 16.34
CA GLY A 94 24.97 -0.72 17.37
C GLY A 94 24.35 0.57 16.83
N GLY A 95 23.90 0.59 15.57
CA GLY A 95 23.19 1.71 14.97
C GLY A 95 21.78 1.94 15.54
N PRO A 96 21.05 2.94 15.00
CA PRO A 96 19.65 3.17 15.37
C PRO A 96 18.79 1.95 15.05
N TYR A 97 17.67 1.80 15.76
CA TYR A 97 16.74 0.71 15.49
C TYR A 97 16.14 0.83 14.09
N LYS A 98 16.02 -0.31 13.41
CA LYS A 98 15.45 -0.39 12.06
C LYS A 98 13.95 -0.66 12.18
N ILE A 99 13.15 0.17 11.53
CA ILE A 99 11.71 -0.06 11.43
C ILE A 99 11.45 -1.01 10.28
N VAL A 100 10.81 -2.15 10.55
CA VAL A 100 10.47 -3.17 9.57
C VAL A 100 8.96 -3.34 9.52
N PRO A 101 8.31 -2.74 8.52
CA PRO A 101 6.95 -3.07 8.14
C PRO A 101 6.89 -4.43 7.45
N GLU A 102 5.99 -5.28 7.92
CA GLU A 102 5.68 -6.57 7.32
C GLU A 102 4.24 -6.53 6.80
N PHE A 103 4.04 -6.96 5.56
CA PHE A 103 2.72 -7.03 4.92
C PHE A 103 2.37 -8.44 4.54
N THR A 104 1.27 -8.94 5.08
CA THR A 104 0.78 -10.30 4.87
C THR A 104 -0.38 -10.28 3.87
N PHE A 105 -0.14 -10.77 2.65
CA PHE A 105 -1.15 -10.79 1.59
C PHE A 105 -1.87 -12.12 1.51
N GLU A 106 -3.17 -12.08 1.78
CA GLU A 106 -4.06 -13.20 1.51
C GLU A 106 -4.48 -13.19 0.03
N PHE A 107 -3.76 -13.93 -0.81
CA PHE A 107 -4.11 -14.03 -2.22
C PHE A 107 -5.38 -14.86 -2.41
N THR A 108 -6.53 -14.17 -2.50
CA THR A 108 -7.89 -14.72 -2.69
C THR A 108 -8.15 -15.35 -4.06
N LYS A 109 -7.17 -16.01 -4.70
CA LYS A 109 -7.44 -16.84 -5.90
C LYS A 109 -8.14 -18.14 -5.50
N LYS A 110 -9.40 -18.05 -5.08
CA LYS A 110 -10.24 -19.19 -4.64
C LYS A 110 -10.44 -20.27 -5.72
N TYR A 111 -10.29 -19.93 -7.00
CA TYR A 111 -10.58 -20.85 -8.11
C TYR A 111 -9.50 -21.92 -8.37
N LEU A 112 -8.26 -21.72 -7.89
CA LEU A 112 -7.14 -22.66 -8.15
C LEU A 112 -6.63 -23.37 -6.88
N GLY A 113 -7.38 -23.32 -5.77
CA GLY A 113 -6.96 -23.77 -4.45
C GLY A 113 -6.47 -22.64 -3.54
N MET A 114 -6.38 -22.90 -2.23
CA MET A 114 -5.77 -21.95 -1.29
C MET A 114 -4.29 -21.79 -1.65
N LYS A 115 -3.86 -20.54 -1.86
CA LYS A 115 -2.46 -20.21 -2.11
C LYS A 115 -1.80 -19.83 -0.79
N GLU A 116 -0.52 -20.15 -0.64
CA GLU A 116 0.27 -19.70 0.51
C GLU A 116 0.19 -18.18 0.66
N VAL A 117 0.06 -17.77 1.92
CA VAL A 117 0.07 -16.37 2.33
C VAL A 117 1.48 -15.84 2.08
N ASN A 118 1.62 -14.78 1.28
CA ASN A 118 2.94 -14.18 1.05
C ASN A 118 3.13 -13.00 2.00
N THR A 119 4.22 -13.03 2.77
CA THR A 119 4.63 -11.93 3.63
C THR A 119 5.78 -11.17 2.96
N PHE A 120 5.65 -9.85 2.84
CA PHE A 120 6.68 -8.97 2.31
C PHE A 120 7.24 -8.11 3.44
N LEU A 121 8.55 -8.12 3.58
CA LEU A 121 9.28 -7.19 4.44
C LEU A 121 9.68 -5.97 3.61
N ILE A 122 9.37 -4.78 4.09
CA ILE A 122 9.76 -3.55 3.41
C ILE A 122 10.98 -2.99 4.14
N SER A 123 12.13 -3.02 3.47
CA SER A 123 13.36 -2.42 3.99
C SER A 123 13.33 -0.90 3.82
N GLU A 124 13.87 -0.19 4.81
CA GLU A 124 13.99 1.26 4.76
C GLU A 124 15.00 1.67 3.69
N ILE A 125 14.60 2.57 2.78
CA ILE A 125 15.50 3.12 1.76
C ILE A 125 16.25 4.29 2.40
N ILE A 126 17.40 3.97 3.02
CA ILE A 126 18.21 4.93 3.81
C ILE A 126 19.11 5.85 2.97
N PHE A 127 19.28 5.59 1.67
CA PHE A 127 20.25 6.30 0.82
C PHE A 127 19.64 7.34 -0.13
N ASN A 128 18.32 7.56 -0.08
CA ASN A 128 17.68 8.59 -0.90
C ASN A 128 17.34 9.82 -0.03
N PRO A 129 17.94 11.00 -0.28
CA PRO A 129 17.70 12.21 0.52
C PRO A 129 16.26 12.73 0.40
N SER A 130 15.50 12.31 -0.61
CA SER A 130 14.20 12.90 -0.95
C SER A 130 13.03 12.37 -0.12
N LEU A 131 13.14 11.23 0.59
CA LEU A 131 12.04 10.51 1.26
C LEU A 131 10.82 10.16 0.37
N ILE A 132 10.70 10.72 -0.84
CA ILE A 132 9.63 10.46 -1.82
C ILE A 132 9.51 8.98 -2.15
N LEU A 133 10.63 8.26 -2.15
CA LEU A 133 10.66 6.81 -2.39
C LEU A 133 10.49 5.96 -1.13
N SER A 134 10.35 6.55 0.06
CA SER A 134 10.31 5.80 1.31
C SER A 134 8.89 5.32 1.62
N PRO A 135 8.55 4.02 1.44
CA PRO A 135 7.24 3.49 1.81
C PRO A 135 6.96 3.66 3.32
N HIS A 136 8.01 3.64 4.15
CA HIS A 136 7.91 3.84 5.61
C HIS A 136 7.29 5.18 5.96
N VAL A 137 7.72 6.27 5.33
CA VAL A 137 7.23 7.62 5.63
C VAL A 137 5.72 7.71 5.39
N PHE A 138 5.24 7.21 4.25
CA PHE A 138 3.83 7.26 3.91
C PHE A 138 3.00 6.26 4.74
N LEU A 139 3.51 5.07 5.01
CA LEU A 139 2.86 4.10 5.89
C LEU A 139 2.69 4.69 7.30
N LEU A 140 3.79 5.12 7.93
CA LEU A 140 3.79 5.66 9.28
C LEU A 140 2.88 6.89 9.38
N GLY A 141 2.89 7.76 8.36
CA GLY A 141 1.95 8.89 8.27
C GLY A 141 0.48 8.44 8.32
N LEU A 142 0.12 7.37 7.61
CA LEU A 142 -1.24 6.80 7.67
C LEU A 142 -1.54 6.19 9.05
N LEU A 143 -0.60 5.44 9.63
CA LEU A 143 -0.77 4.81 10.94
C LEU A 143 -0.95 5.85 12.06
N PHE A 144 -0.15 6.91 12.08
CA PHE A 144 -0.27 8.00 13.04
C PHE A 144 -1.55 8.82 12.82
N SER A 145 -1.91 9.09 11.57
CA SER A 145 -3.18 9.77 11.24
C SER A 145 -4.40 9.01 11.77
N ASP A 146 -4.31 7.68 11.87
CA ASP A 146 -5.40 6.82 12.32
C ASP A 146 -5.25 6.41 13.80
N GLN A 147 -4.19 6.85 14.48
CA GLN A 147 -3.83 6.39 15.83
C GLN A 147 -3.87 4.87 15.94
N ALA A 148 -3.25 4.21 14.96
CA ALA A 148 -3.43 2.79 14.72
C ALA A 148 -2.63 1.90 15.66
N PHE A 149 -1.58 2.41 16.32
CA PHE A 149 -0.80 1.63 17.28
C PHE A 149 -1.64 1.30 18.50
N ALA A 150 -1.51 0.05 19.00
CA ALA A 150 -2.19 -0.37 20.22
C ALA A 150 -1.69 0.36 21.46
N ALA A 151 -0.44 0.84 21.44
CA ALA A 151 0.10 1.73 22.45
C ALA A 151 -0.49 3.14 22.26
N PRO A 152 -1.39 3.61 23.16
CA PRO A 152 -2.15 4.85 22.95
C PRO A 152 -1.27 6.11 22.99
N ASN A 153 -0.10 6.02 23.61
CA ASN A 153 0.89 7.09 23.68
C ASN A 153 1.83 7.13 22.46
N LEU A 154 1.75 6.16 21.53
CA LEU A 154 2.58 6.14 20.33
C LEU A 154 1.85 6.82 19.16
N THR A 155 1.93 8.15 19.14
CA THR A 155 1.17 9.02 18.23
C THR A 155 2.05 9.78 17.23
N SER A 156 3.37 9.73 17.36
CA SER A 156 4.29 10.44 16.47
C SER A 156 5.58 9.67 16.19
N ALA A 157 6.27 10.07 15.10
CA ALA A 157 7.57 9.53 14.74
C ALA A 157 8.65 9.82 15.79
N GLU A 158 8.55 10.94 16.50
CA GLU A 158 9.47 11.29 17.59
C GLU A 158 9.30 10.34 18.80
N GLN A 159 8.06 9.93 19.10
CA GLN A 159 7.82 8.94 20.14
C GLN A 159 8.33 7.55 19.70
N LEU A 160 8.14 7.22 18.43
CA LEU A 160 8.64 5.98 17.83
C LEU A 160 10.18 5.88 17.92
N SER A 161 10.90 6.97 17.62
CA SER A 161 12.36 6.98 17.66
C SER A 161 12.95 6.88 19.07
N LYS A 162 12.15 7.18 20.11
CA LYS A 162 12.53 7.07 21.53
C LYS A 162 12.24 5.71 22.13
N LEU A 163 11.62 4.79 21.39
CA LEU A 163 11.36 3.45 21.89
C LEU A 163 12.68 2.72 22.15
N TYR A 164 12.68 1.89 23.19
CA TYR A 164 13.83 1.12 23.63
C TYR A 164 13.56 -0.39 23.51
N ILE A 165 14.52 -1.14 23.00
CA ILE A 165 14.51 -2.60 23.02
C ILE A 165 15.34 -3.03 24.22
N GLU A 166 14.71 -3.76 25.15
CA GLU A 166 15.37 -4.29 26.36
C GLU A 166 16.62 -5.12 26.03
N PRO A 167 17.68 -5.09 26.88
CA PRO A 167 18.82 -5.98 26.74
C PRO A 167 18.38 -7.44 26.68
N GLY A 168 19.03 -8.23 25.82
CA GLY A 168 18.66 -9.63 25.58
C GLY A 168 17.51 -9.82 24.58
N ARG A 169 16.89 -8.75 24.08
CA ARG A 169 15.97 -8.79 22.93
C ARG A 169 16.58 -8.11 21.69
N ASN A 170 16.26 -8.69 20.54
CA ASN A 170 16.64 -8.17 19.22
C ASN A 170 15.49 -7.47 18.48
N GLU A 171 14.25 -7.66 18.94
CA GLU A 171 13.07 -7.06 18.32
C GLU A 171 12.08 -6.52 19.36
N LEU A 172 11.32 -5.51 18.93
CA LEU A 172 10.13 -5.02 19.61
C LEU A 172 8.99 -4.91 18.59
N ARG A 173 7.97 -5.76 18.75
CA ARG A 173 6.75 -5.69 17.93
C ARG A 173 5.83 -4.60 18.43
N LEU A 174 5.30 -3.82 17.51
CA LEU A 174 4.38 -2.72 17.75
C LEU A 174 3.02 -3.09 17.17
N PRO A 175 2.20 -3.85 17.93
CA PRO A 175 0.90 -4.28 17.44
C PRO A 175 0.00 -3.08 17.14
N LEU A 176 -0.82 -3.23 16.11
CA LEU A 176 -1.87 -2.28 15.79
C LEU A 176 -3.15 -2.63 16.54
N ARG A 177 -4.05 -1.65 16.68
CA ARG A 177 -5.30 -1.82 17.41
C ARG A 177 -6.21 -2.84 16.72
N SER A 178 -6.76 -3.74 17.51
CA SER A 178 -7.62 -4.83 17.00
C SER A 178 -8.96 -4.34 16.46
N ASP A 179 -9.46 -3.17 16.89
CA ASP A 179 -10.70 -2.60 16.37
C ASP A 179 -10.58 -2.11 14.92
N LEU A 180 -9.35 -1.93 14.43
CA LEU A 180 -9.07 -1.55 13.03
C LEU A 180 -8.83 -2.75 12.11
N ASN A 181 -8.85 -3.99 12.61
CA ASN A 181 -8.41 -5.17 11.86
C ASN A 181 -8.99 -5.28 10.45
N ASN A 182 -10.29 -5.01 10.31
CA ASN A 182 -11.01 -5.09 9.03
C ASN A 182 -11.03 -3.77 8.26
N THR A 183 -10.50 -2.69 8.83
CA THR A 183 -10.41 -1.38 8.17
C THR A 183 -9.35 -1.44 7.07
N PRO A 184 -9.68 -1.09 5.83
CA PRO A 184 -8.71 -0.97 4.74
C PRO A 184 -7.67 0.12 5.01
N ILE A 185 -6.45 -0.08 4.52
CA ILE A 185 -5.41 0.96 4.55
C ILE A 185 -5.78 2.08 3.57
N PHE A 186 -6.23 1.68 2.37
CA PHE A 186 -6.58 2.56 1.25
C PHE A 186 -8.08 2.85 1.25
N ARG A 187 -8.50 3.80 2.09
CA ARG A 187 -9.92 4.12 2.29
C ARG A 187 -10.44 5.07 1.22
N ARG A 188 -11.66 4.85 0.78
CA ARG A 188 -12.37 5.74 -0.13
C ARG A 188 -12.87 6.99 0.60
N SER A 189 -13.26 8.04 -0.13
CA SER A 189 -14.03 9.13 0.46
C SER A 189 -15.53 8.89 0.34
N ILE A 190 -16.27 9.33 1.34
CA ILE A 190 -17.72 9.43 1.33
C ILE A 190 -18.16 10.89 1.29
N LYS A 191 -19.26 11.15 0.59
CA LYS A 191 -19.89 12.48 0.58
C LYS A 191 -20.71 12.62 1.85
N VAL A 192 -20.43 13.66 2.61
CA VAL A 192 -21.22 14.14 3.75
C VAL A 192 -21.81 15.50 3.40
N PHE A 193 -22.67 16.08 4.25
CA PHE A 193 -23.31 17.36 3.95
C PHE A 193 -22.27 18.43 3.54
N HIS A 194 -22.37 18.88 2.28
CA HIS A 194 -21.48 19.85 1.63
C HIS A 194 -19.96 19.57 1.67
N SER A 195 -19.52 18.36 2.06
CA SER A 195 -18.10 18.04 2.18
C SER A 195 -17.82 16.56 1.89
N TYR A 196 -16.55 16.18 1.92
CA TYR A 196 -16.12 14.80 1.78
C TYR A 196 -15.23 14.42 2.96
N LYS A 197 -15.41 13.21 3.47
CA LYS A 197 -14.58 12.64 4.53
C LYS A 197 -14.04 11.29 4.09
N VAL A 198 -12.94 10.87 4.70
CA VAL A 198 -12.44 9.50 4.56
C VAL A 198 -13.49 8.56 5.17
N SER A 199 -13.80 7.49 4.45
CA SER A 199 -14.71 6.44 4.92
C SER A 199 -14.13 5.78 6.18
N PRO A 200 -14.97 5.36 7.14
CA PRO A 200 -14.53 4.46 8.20
C PRO A 200 -14.14 3.09 7.64
N ASP A 201 -14.74 2.71 6.49
CA ASP A 201 -14.53 1.45 5.76
C ASP A 201 -13.89 1.68 4.38
#